data_AF-A0A5C5V0C1-F1
#
_entry.id   AF-A0A5C5V0C1-F1
#
_cell.length_a   1.000
_cell.length_b   1.000
_cell.length_c   1.000
_cell.angle_alpha   90.00
_cell.angle_beta   90.00
_cell.angle_gamma   90.00
#
_symmetry.space_group_name_H-M   'P 1'
#
loop_
_entity.id
_entity.type
_entity.pdbx_description
1 polymer ?
#
loop_
_entity_poly.entity_id
_entity_poly.type
_entity_poly.pdbx_seq_one_letter_code
_entity_poly.pdbx_strand_id
1 'polypeptide(L)'
;MNELVKTSIFVGIATLFTIGAVASRPVLAPSNPEDEVGKPLFPEFTNPDQAASLSITKYDSEIVTLNTLTLDESPTGWVVTSEGGYPADASEQVRIAATALIDLKVIDAFDALPSQLAEFGLVKPDVETLEITDSGVGELVLISDSDNKPLAELIIGKQDEARPAIRYVRIPSRDRIYVVQLNPEAFPIEFKKWIDSDLLELNPFDVAQMTFADYSAALLQGAAGNARIDRADQMEAVVDYSDIDNKWTLSSYKLPVGGRLEPAQLGPGEKLNETALTTARTTLDEMQLVDVVKKPAGLAENLKVDGQFNNEGLDTLILNGFLPYGTNPMRLIGDSGEVNIHTKDAVKYRLLFGKEQDGGADGTRRFLMIQVELDKAALGTPNMTAVPELKEGDGVDVKKLAEEIAAIKLANDRELDAYREKENAAMRKVFEMNSRFADWYYVIPNEQYKKIMLTQKQLIDSPNGAPARPAAGGTGIPLMLQGRPPAAQPPVTQQPPVQSMQPAAKPAAEEAKPAEDAKPMETPEKPAAEAPKSDASTEEKPADDAPMTEAPMIETPSEETPAEPKSDGDE
;
A
#
# COMPACT_ATOMS: atom_id res chain seq x y z
N MET A 1 72.36 10.38 -12.40
CA MET A 1 71.68 11.64 -11.99
C MET A 1 72.63 12.44 -11.12
N ASN A 2 72.56 13.78 -11.16
CA ASN A 2 73.20 14.63 -10.15
C ASN A 2 72.47 14.47 -8.80
N GLU A 3 73.17 14.50 -7.67
CA GLU A 3 72.56 14.31 -6.34
C GLU A 3 71.51 15.39 -6.03
N LEU A 4 71.74 16.64 -6.47
CA LEU A 4 70.76 17.73 -6.37
C LEU A 4 69.39 17.36 -6.96
N VAL A 5 69.37 16.60 -8.07
CA VAL A 5 68.13 16.18 -8.74
C VAL A 5 67.40 15.12 -7.92
N LYS A 6 68.12 14.21 -7.25
CA LYS A 6 67.51 13.26 -6.31
C LYS A 6 66.91 14.01 -5.12
N THR A 7 67.65 14.94 -4.52
CA THR A 7 67.18 15.74 -3.38
C THR A 7 65.91 16.53 -3.73
N SER A 8 65.85 17.18 -4.89
CA SER A 8 64.62 17.88 -5.33
C SER A 8 63.42 16.95 -5.53
N ILE A 9 63.64 15.71 -6.01
CA ILE A 9 62.56 14.71 -6.15
C ILE A 9 62.06 14.27 -4.77
N PHE A 10 62.96 13.95 -3.83
CA PHE A 10 62.56 13.56 -2.47
C PHE A 10 61.84 14.70 -1.72
N VAL A 11 62.27 15.95 -1.89
CA VAL A 11 61.56 17.12 -1.31
C VAL A 11 60.17 17.27 -1.94
N GLY A 12 60.04 17.19 -3.26
CA GLY A 12 58.74 17.27 -3.94
C GLY A 12 57.77 16.17 -3.50
N ILE A 13 58.25 14.93 -3.38
CA ILE A 13 57.48 13.79 -2.86
C ILE A 13 57.05 14.03 -1.40
N ALA A 14 57.96 14.53 -0.54
CA ALA A 14 57.65 14.83 0.86
C ALA A 14 56.60 15.95 0.98
N THR A 15 56.66 17.00 0.15
CA THR A 15 55.63 18.04 0.09
C THR A 15 54.29 17.46 -0.36
N LEU A 16 54.26 16.58 -1.38
CA LEU A 16 53.04 15.92 -1.84
C LEU A 16 52.40 15.05 -0.74
N PHE A 17 53.19 14.23 -0.04
CA PHE A 17 52.69 13.46 1.12
C PHE A 17 52.25 14.35 2.27
N THR A 18 52.89 15.50 2.49
CA THR A 18 52.48 16.45 3.55
C THR A 18 51.14 17.10 3.23
N ILE A 19 50.90 17.49 1.97
CA ILE A 19 49.62 18.03 1.51
C ILE A 19 48.53 16.95 1.61
N GLY A 20 48.83 15.73 1.13
CA GLY A 20 47.93 14.58 1.24
C GLY A 20 47.54 14.30 2.70
N ALA A 21 48.52 14.21 3.61
CA ALA A 21 48.31 13.96 5.04
C ALA A 21 47.78 15.18 5.85
N VAL A 22 47.50 16.30 5.18
CA VAL A 22 46.71 17.43 5.73
C VAL A 22 45.28 17.36 5.19
N ALA A 23 45.09 17.13 3.89
CA ALA A 23 43.78 16.97 3.26
C ALA A 23 43.05 15.69 3.72
N SER A 24 43.78 14.62 4.03
CA SER A 24 43.23 13.34 4.51
C SER A 24 43.14 13.25 6.04
N ARG A 25 43.18 14.38 6.77
CA ARG A 25 42.93 14.36 8.21
C ARG A 25 41.43 14.22 8.45
N PRO A 26 40.97 13.23 9.23
CA PRO A 26 39.60 13.28 9.72
C PRO A 26 39.42 14.56 10.55
N VAL A 27 38.27 15.23 10.37
CA VAL A 27 37.90 16.35 11.22
C VAL A 27 37.67 15.78 12.62
N LEU A 28 38.63 15.99 13.51
CA LEU A 28 38.46 15.66 14.92
C LEU A 28 37.31 16.49 15.47
N ALA A 29 36.31 15.83 16.06
CA ALA A 29 35.25 16.51 16.79
C ALA A 29 35.86 17.40 17.89
N PRO A 30 35.24 18.55 18.22
CA PRO A 30 35.79 19.45 19.23
C PRO A 30 36.06 18.73 20.55
N SER A 31 37.29 18.83 21.04
CA SER A 31 37.76 18.08 22.21
C SER A 31 37.09 18.48 23.53
N ASN A 32 36.32 19.57 23.52
CA ASN A 32 35.46 20.01 24.60
C ASN A 32 34.02 20.10 24.07
N PRO A 33 33.00 19.48 24.72
CA PRO A 33 31.61 19.56 24.27
C PRO A 33 31.07 21.00 24.14
N GLU A 34 31.53 21.92 25.01
CA GLU A 34 31.11 23.33 25.02
C GLU A 34 31.40 24.04 23.68
N ASP A 35 32.42 23.60 22.93
CA ASP A 35 32.76 24.17 21.63
C ASP A 35 31.70 23.88 20.54
N GLU A 36 30.79 22.92 20.73
CA GLU A 36 29.69 22.64 19.79
C GLU A 36 28.45 23.50 20.04
N VAL A 37 28.33 24.14 21.21
CA VAL A 37 27.14 24.92 21.60
C VAL A 37 26.90 26.10 20.64
N GLY A 38 25.64 26.26 20.23
CA GLY A 38 25.19 27.28 19.27
C GLY A 38 25.45 26.94 17.79
N LYS A 39 26.16 25.84 17.48
CA LYS A 39 26.42 25.40 16.10
C LYS A 39 25.31 24.48 15.58
N PRO A 40 25.12 24.38 14.25
CA PRO A 40 24.29 23.33 13.64
C PRO A 40 24.87 21.94 13.95
N LEU A 41 24.00 20.97 14.22
CA LEU A 41 24.40 19.59 14.53
C LEU A 41 24.91 18.85 13.28
N PHE A 42 24.34 19.14 12.11
CA PHE A 42 24.66 18.56 10.80
C PHE A 42 25.15 19.63 9.80
N PRO A 43 26.39 20.15 9.94
CA PRO A 43 26.86 21.32 9.20
C PRO A 43 27.06 21.11 7.68
N GLU A 44 27.01 19.87 7.18
CA GLU A 44 27.02 19.58 5.73
C GLU A 44 25.60 19.57 5.11
N PHE A 45 24.57 19.31 5.92
CA PHE A 45 23.18 19.30 5.47
C PHE A 45 22.64 20.72 5.55
N THR A 46 22.37 21.34 4.39
CA THR A 46 22.12 22.80 4.31
C THR A 46 20.96 23.18 3.40
N ASN A 47 20.45 22.24 2.59
CA ASN A 47 19.24 22.41 1.81
C ASN A 47 18.38 21.13 1.93
N PRO A 48 17.08 21.21 2.27
CA PRO A 48 16.22 20.02 2.34
C PRO A 48 16.12 19.27 1.00
N ASP A 49 16.27 19.94 -0.14
CA ASP A 49 16.28 19.30 -1.48
C ASP A 49 17.56 18.46 -1.74
N GLN A 50 18.42 18.27 -0.75
CA GLN A 50 19.51 17.28 -0.79
C GLN A 50 19.04 15.86 -0.38
N ALA A 51 17.89 15.75 0.29
CA ALA A 51 17.35 14.49 0.79
C ALA A 51 16.72 13.68 -0.34
N ALA A 52 17.30 12.52 -0.67
CA ALA A 52 16.74 11.54 -1.61
C ALA A 52 16.32 10.23 -0.93
N SER A 53 16.60 10.08 0.36
CA SER A 53 16.15 8.97 1.20
C SER A 53 15.89 9.43 2.63
N LEU A 54 14.84 8.89 3.26
CA LEU A 54 14.49 9.09 4.66
C LEU A 54 14.11 7.73 5.28
N SER A 55 14.75 7.36 6.38
CA SER A 55 14.39 6.19 7.18
C SER A 55 14.13 6.59 8.64
N ILE A 56 13.04 6.07 9.21
CA ILE A 56 12.63 6.27 10.59
C ILE A 56 12.44 4.87 11.23
N THR A 57 13.22 4.57 12.26
CA THR A 57 13.15 3.29 12.98
C THR A 57 12.85 3.51 14.46
N LYS A 58 11.84 2.81 14.97
CA LYS A 58 11.31 2.96 16.33
C LYS A 58 11.07 1.59 16.96
N TYR A 59 11.46 1.45 18.21
CA TYR A 59 11.22 0.23 18.98
C TYR A 59 9.85 0.28 19.68
N ASP A 60 9.01 -0.72 19.45
CA ASP A 60 7.79 -0.95 20.18
C ASP A 60 8.07 -1.89 21.37
N SER A 61 7.96 -1.34 22.58
CA SER A 61 8.21 -2.07 23.83
C SER A 61 7.04 -2.94 24.32
N GLU A 62 5.85 -2.83 23.72
CA GLU A 62 4.68 -3.65 24.09
C GLU A 62 4.69 -4.99 23.35
N ILE A 63 5.06 -4.98 22.06
CA ILE A 63 5.16 -6.20 21.22
C ILE A 63 6.60 -6.65 20.93
N VAL A 64 7.62 -5.91 21.39
CA VAL A 64 9.06 -6.26 21.25
C VAL A 64 9.46 -6.33 19.76
N THR A 65 9.10 -5.31 18.98
CA THR A 65 9.43 -5.20 17.56
C THR A 65 10.17 -3.91 17.22
N LEU A 66 10.98 -3.96 16.17
CA LEU A 66 11.53 -2.77 15.53
C LEU A 66 10.69 -2.46 14.30
N ASN A 67 9.96 -1.36 14.36
CA ASN A 67 9.17 -0.85 13.26
C ASN A 67 10.07 0.12 12.47
N THR A 68 10.18 -0.05 11.16
CA THR A 68 10.98 0.81 10.28
C THR A 68 10.14 1.24 9.10
N LEU A 69 10.03 2.56 8.92
CA LEU A 69 9.52 3.18 7.71
C LEU A 69 10.71 3.70 6.90
N THR A 70 10.80 3.34 5.62
CA THR A 70 11.82 3.87 4.71
C THR A 70 11.16 4.40 3.44
N LEU A 71 11.56 5.60 3.04
CA LEU A 71 11.10 6.27 1.84
C LEU A 71 12.31 6.69 0.99
N ASP A 72 12.22 6.47 -0.31
CA ASP A 72 13.25 6.85 -1.27
C ASP A 72 12.64 7.65 -2.43
N GLU A 73 13.40 8.60 -2.98
CA GLU A 73 13.03 9.36 -4.17
C GLU A 73 13.16 8.47 -5.42
N SER A 74 12.14 8.49 -6.28
CA SER A 74 12.14 7.80 -7.57
C SER A 74 11.83 8.77 -8.72
N PRO A 75 12.09 8.38 -9.99
CA PRO A 75 11.73 9.19 -11.16
C PRO A 75 10.23 9.51 -11.30
N THR A 76 9.38 8.87 -10.50
CA THR A 76 7.92 9.06 -10.46
C THR A 76 7.43 9.72 -9.16
N GLY A 77 8.33 10.28 -8.34
CA GLY A 77 8.05 10.81 -7.00
C GLY A 77 8.54 9.88 -5.89
N TRP A 78 8.19 10.18 -4.64
CA TRP A 78 8.63 9.36 -3.50
C TRP A 78 7.92 8.01 -3.45
N VAL A 79 8.60 7.00 -2.90
CA VAL A 79 8.05 5.66 -2.67
C VAL A 79 8.41 5.14 -1.29
N VAL A 80 7.46 4.51 -0.60
CA VAL A 80 7.70 3.78 0.66
C VAL A 80 8.33 2.44 0.33
N THR A 81 9.67 2.34 0.43
CA THR A 81 10.43 1.15 0.05
C THR A 81 10.39 0.05 1.12
N SER A 82 10.13 0.39 2.40
CA SER A 82 9.83 -0.61 3.43
C SER A 82 8.61 -1.45 3.07
N GLU A 83 7.56 -0.82 2.53
CA GLU A 83 6.35 -1.49 2.01
C GLU A 83 6.46 -1.87 0.53
N GLY A 84 7.66 -2.27 0.08
CA GLY A 84 7.89 -2.81 -1.27
C GLY A 84 7.82 -1.79 -2.40
N GLY A 85 7.87 -0.49 -2.10
CA GLY A 85 7.87 0.62 -3.06
C GLY A 85 6.46 1.11 -3.42
N TYR A 86 5.66 1.44 -2.41
CA TYR A 86 4.33 2.04 -2.59
C TYR A 86 4.43 3.55 -2.90
N PRO A 87 3.72 4.12 -3.89
CA PRO A 87 3.76 5.56 -4.19
C PRO A 87 3.37 6.44 -2.99
N ALA A 88 4.16 7.48 -2.74
CA ALA A 88 4.05 8.31 -1.55
C ALA A 88 3.95 9.81 -1.92
N ASP A 89 2.95 10.53 -1.41
CA ASP A 89 2.95 12.00 -1.44
C ASP A 89 3.75 12.55 -0.25
N ALA A 90 5.01 12.11 -0.18
CA ALA A 90 5.90 12.38 0.94
C ALA A 90 6.64 13.72 0.78
N SER A 91 6.59 14.36 -0.39
CA SER A 91 7.52 15.43 -0.81
C SER A 91 7.61 16.59 0.19
N GLU A 92 6.47 17.07 0.71
CA GLU A 92 6.44 18.17 1.67
C GLU A 92 6.76 17.68 3.11
N GLN A 93 6.34 16.47 3.48
CA GLN A 93 6.66 15.91 4.80
C GLN A 93 8.16 15.57 4.93
N VAL A 94 8.81 15.11 3.87
CA VAL A 94 10.28 14.96 3.80
C VAL A 94 10.96 16.32 3.89
N ARG A 95 10.46 17.34 3.17
CA ARG A 95 10.96 18.72 3.28
C ARG A 95 10.88 19.24 4.73
N ILE A 96 9.78 18.97 5.43
CA ILE A 96 9.59 19.32 6.85
C ILE A 96 10.59 18.56 7.74
N ALA A 97 10.72 17.24 7.58
CA ALA A 97 11.67 16.41 8.32
C ALA A 97 13.13 16.85 8.11
N ALA A 98 13.51 17.08 6.85
CA ALA A 98 14.82 17.58 6.45
C ALA A 98 15.11 18.96 7.06
N THR A 99 14.18 19.91 6.93
CA THR A 99 14.32 21.25 7.50
C THR A 99 14.46 21.20 9.02
N ALA A 100 13.70 20.33 9.69
CA ALA A 100 13.81 20.12 11.14
C ALA A 100 15.19 19.63 11.58
N LEU A 101 15.90 18.82 10.77
CA LEU A 101 17.28 18.40 11.04
C LEU A 101 18.33 19.46 10.65
N ILE A 102 18.09 20.29 9.63
CA ILE A 102 18.99 21.38 9.23
C ILE A 102 19.01 22.50 10.29
N ASP A 103 17.84 22.81 10.87
CA ASP A 103 17.74 23.88 11.88
C ASP A 103 18.20 23.48 13.30
N LEU A 104 18.52 22.19 13.52
CA LEU A 104 19.02 21.66 14.80
C LEU A 104 20.30 22.35 15.23
N LYS A 105 20.19 23.16 16.28
CA LYS A 105 21.31 23.83 16.95
C LYS A 105 21.53 23.22 18.32
N VAL A 106 22.80 22.95 18.64
CA VAL A 106 23.21 22.43 19.96
C VAL A 106 22.98 23.49 21.02
N ILE A 107 22.19 23.18 22.05
CA ILE A 107 21.92 24.06 23.20
C ILE A 107 22.87 23.74 24.36
N ASP A 108 23.18 22.46 24.54
CA ASP A 108 24.16 21.93 25.49
C ASP A 108 24.69 20.59 24.94
N ALA A 109 25.86 20.14 25.38
CA ALA A 109 26.45 18.88 24.96
C ALA A 109 27.38 18.31 26.04
N PHE A 110 27.42 16.99 26.19
CA PHE A 110 28.28 16.32 27.15
C PHE A 110 28.66 14.90 26.69
N ASP A 111 29.88 14.49 27.01
CA ASP A 111 30.34 13.11 26.76
C ASP A 111 29.62 12.14 27.73
N ALA A 112 29.25 10.96 27.23
CA ALA A 112 28.45 10.00 27.99
C ALA A 112 28.96 8.57 27.83
N LEU A 113 28.94 7.81 28.92
CA LEU A 113 29.27 6.38 28.88
C LEU A 113 28.12 5.58 28.23
N PRO A 114 28.39 4.46 27.53
CA PRO A 114 27.34 3.64 26.92
C PRO A 114 26.24 3.20 27.90
N SER A 115 26.58 2.97 29.17
CA SER A 115 25.63 2.61 30.23
C SER A 115 24.63 3.72 30.59
N GLN A 116 24.92 4.98 30.24
CA GLN A 116 24.04 6.13 30.50
C GLN A 116 23.04 6.37 29.36
N LEU A 117 23.24 5.78 28.18
CA LEU A 117 22.38 6.00 27.02
C LEU A 117 20.92 5.60 27.31
N ALA A 118 20.70 4.52 28.06
CA ALA A 118 19.38 4.08 28.51
C ALA A 118 18.67 5.11 29.43
N GLU A 119 19.43 5.86 30.22
CA GLU A 119 18.91 6.92 31.10
C GLU A 119 18.31 8.07 30.27
N PHE A 120 18.88 8.37 29.11
CA PHE A 120 18.43 9.43 28.20
C PHE A 120 17.54 8.95 27.03
N GLY A 121 17.36 7.64 26.85
CA GLY A 121 16.61 7.11 25.71
C GLY A 121 17.40 7.07 24.39
N LEU A 122 18.70 6.82 24.46
CA LEU A 122 19.65 6.96 23.34
C LEU A 122 20.39 5.65 22.99
N VAL A 123 19.85 4.50 23.40
CA VAL A 123 20.28 3.19 22.85
C VAL A 123 19.78 3.10 21.41
N LYS A 124 20.64 2.62 20.48
CA LYS A 124 20.29 2.56 19.05
C LYS A 124 19.21 1.49 18.81
N PRO A 125 18.11 1.79 18.10
CA PRO A 125 17.17 0.78 17.66
C PRO A 125 17.77 -0.01 16.48
N ASP A 126 18.35 -1.18 16.77
CA ASP A 126 19.12 -1.98 15.80
C ASP A 126 18.90 -3.48 16.00
N VAL A 127 18.41 -4.16 14.96
CA VAL A 127 18.02 -5.59 15.00
C VAL A 127 19.20 -6.51 15.32
N GLU A 128 20.43 -6.13 14.98
CA GLU A 128 21.60 -7.00 15.19
C GLU A 128 22.17 -6.89 16.62
N THR A 129 21.89 -5.80 17.35
CA THR A 129 22.52 -5.52 18.65
C THR A 129 21.56 -5.37 19.82
N LEU A 130 20.26 -5.19 19.57
CA LEU A 130 19.26 -4.91 20.61
C LEU A 130 18.76 -6.20 21.26
N GLU A 131 18.95 -6.33 22.58
CA GLU A 131 18.42 -7.44 23.36
C GLU A 131 16.99 -7.16 23.86
N ILE A 132 16.17 -8.20 24.05
CA ILE A 132 14.79 -8.07 24.59
C ILE A 132 14.75 -7.38 25.96
N THR A 133 15.87 -7.40 26.69
CA THR A 133 16.06 -6.74 27.99
C THR A 133 16.53 -5.27 27.90
N ASP A 134 16.80 -4.74 26.72
CA ASP A 134 17.23 -3.35 26.57
C ASP A 134 16.12 -2.36 26.89
N SER A 135 16.52 -1.22 27.44
CA SER A 135 15.62 -0.15 27.87
C SER A 135 16.21 1.21 27.55
N GLY A 136 15.35 2.21 27.33
CA GLY A 136 15.80 3.51 26.81
C GLY A 136 16.35 3.41 25.38
N VAL A 137 15.73 2.58 24.55
CA VAL A 137 15.88 2.60 23.10
C VAL A 137 15.29 3.90 22.55
N GLY A 138 16.02 4.56 21.67
CA GLY A 138 15.59 5.79 21.01
C GLY A 138 14.91 5.55 19.67
N GLU A 139 14.50 6.63 19.02
CA GLU A 139 13.97 6.65 17.66
C GLU A 139 15.08 7.11 16.72
N LEU A 140 15.45 6.30 15.72
CA LEU A 140 16.52 6.60 14.78
C LEU A 140 15.94 7.22 13.51
N VAL A 141 16.40 8.43 13.18
CA VAL A 141 16.12 9.12 11.92
C VAL A 141 17.41 9.18 11.11
N LEU A 142 17.34 8.75 9.86
CA LEU A 142 18.42 8.80 8.88
C LEU A 142 17.92 9.50 7.61
N ILE A 143 18.63 10.54 7.16
CA ILE A 143 18.43 11.17 5.85
C ILE A 143 19.72 11.04 5.04
N SER A 144 19.60 10.63 3.78
CA SER A 144 20.72 10.47 2.84
C SER A 144 20.48 11.21 1.52
N ASP A 145 21.56 11.49 0.80
CA ASP A 145 21.52 11.99 -0.58
C ASP A 145 21.35 10.85 -1.61
N SER A 146 21.27 11.22 -2.90
CA SER A 146 21.06 10.30 -4.02
C SER A 146 22.25 9.38 -4.32
N ASP A 147 23.45 9.65 -3.76
CA ASP A 147 24.59 8.73 -3.75
C ASP A 147 24.54 7.76 -2.54
N ASN A 148 23.44 7.78 -1.76
CA ASN A 148 23.24 7.05 -0.49
C ASN A 148 24.25 7.46 0.61
N LYS A 149 24.85 8.64 0.54
CA LYS A 149 25.67 9.18 1.63
C LYS A 149 24.76 9.76 2.72
N PRO A 150 24.96 9.42 4.01
CA PRO A 150 24.18 10.03 5.10
C PRO A 150 24.48 11.52 5.21
N LEU A 151 23.41 12.33 5.17
CA LEU A 151 23.42 13.77 5.41
C LEU A 151 23.18 14.08 6.90
N ALA A 152 22.27 13.32 7.52
CA ALA A 152 21.98 13.38 8.95
C ALA A 152 21.60 12.00 9.49
N GLU A 153 22.20 11.60 10.60
CA GLU A 153 21.89 10.37 11.33
C GLU A 153 21.72 10.72 12.82
N LEU A 154 20.51 10.53 13.35
CA LEU A 154 20.12 11.04 14.67
C LEU A 154 19.28 10.02 15.44
N ILE A 155 19.74 9.63 16.64
CA ILE A 155 18.89 8.98 17.64
C ILE A 155 18.22 10.08 18.46
N ILE A 156 16.90 10.13 18.41
CA ILE A 156 16.04 11.00 19.23
C ILE A 156 15.65 10.24 20.50
N GLY A 157 15.93 10.83 21.65
CA GLY A 157 15.64 10.25 22.96
C GLY A 157 14.55 10.98 23.73
N LYS A 158 14.69 10.93 25.06
CA LYS A 158 13.72 11.47 26.01
C LYS A 158 13.62 13.00 25.90
N GLN A 159 12.46 13.48 26.30
CA GLN A 159 12.16 14.89 26.48
C GLN A 159 12.69 15.39 27.83
N ASP A 160 13.15 16.63 27.88
CA ASP A 160 13.56 17.30 29.12
C ASP A 160 12.33 17.56 30.01
N GLU A 161 12.35 17.08 31.26
CA GLU A 161 11.21 17.16 32.18
C GLU A 161 10.78 18.61 32.49
N ALA A 162 11.73 19.56 32.46
CA ALA A 162 11.47 20.97 32.75
C ALA A 162 11.10 21.79 31.50
N ARG A 163 11.45 21.32 30.29
CA ARG A 163 11.35 22.07 29.03
C ARG A 163 10.81 21.17 27.90
N PRO A 164 9.49 21.04 27.73
CA PRO A 164 8.90 20.08 26.78
C PRO A 164 9.34 20.18 25.30
N ALA A 165 9.83 21.33 24.85
CA ALA A 165 10.38 21.51 23.50
C ALA A 165 11.84 21.01 23.34
N ILE A 166 12.48 20.60 24.43
CA ILE A 166 13.89 20.19 24.49
C ILE A 166 13.97 18.67 24.56
N ARG A 167 14.90 18.08 23.80
CA ARG A 167 15.15 16.64 23.77
C ARG A 167 16.64 16.33 23.86
N TYR A 168 16.96 15.17 24.43
CA TYR A 168 18.28 14.57 24.35
C TYR A 168 18.37 13.80 23.03
N VAL A 169 19.48 13.97 22.31
CA VAL A 169 19.74 13.33 21.02
C VAL A 169 21.21 12.88 20.91
N ARG A 170 21.50 11.92 20.04
CA ARG A 170 22.86 11.42 19.78
C ARG A 170 23.05 11.13 18.29
N ILE A 171 24.22 11.47 17.75
CA ILE A 171 24.68 10.95 16.46
C ILE A 171 25.36 9.60 16.73
N PRO A 172 24.94 8.47 16.12
CA PRO A 172 25.47 7.13 16.45
C PRO A 172 26.99 6.99 16.38
N SER A 173 27.63 7.68 15.44
CA SER A 173 29.09 7.73 15.26
C SER A 173 29.85 8.63 16.25
N ARG A 174 29.19 9.17 17.30
CA ARG A 174 29.80 10.02 18.33
C ARG A 174 29.42 9.57 19.74
N ASP A 175 30.38 9.58 20.67
CA ASP A 175 30.15 9.20 22.09
C ASP A 175 29.75 10.41 22.96
N ARG A 176 28.85 11.23 22.42
CA ARG A 176 28.40 12.51 22.97
C ARG A 176 26.87 12.60 22.91
N ILE A 177 26.27 13.06 23.99
CA ILE A 177 24.86 13.42 24.05
C ILE A 177 24.75 14.93 23.78
N TYR A 178 23.77 15.29 22.96
CA TYR A 178 23.43 16.66 22.63
C TYR A 178 22.04 16.99 23.19
N VAL A 179 21.87 18.23 23.64
CA VAL A 179 20.58 18.79 24.05
C VAL A 179 20.16 19.78 22.97
N VAL A 180 18.96 19.59 22.42
CA VAL A 180 18.46 20.35 21.27
C VAL A 180 16.99 20.71 21.44
N GLN A 181 16.53 21.74 20.73
CA GLN A 181 15.11 22.00 20.55
C GLN A 181 14.62 21.24 19.31
N LEU A 182 13.67 20.32 19.48
CA LEU A 182 13.20 19.45 18.39
C LEU A 182 11.74 19.05 18.60
N ASN A 183 10.89 19.27 17.59
CA ASN A 183 9.55 18.69 17.55
C ASN A 183 9.62 17.29 16.92
N PRO A 184 9.28 16.20 17.64
CA PRO A 184 9.25 14.86 17.06
C PRO A 184 8.14 14.67 16.01
N GLU A 185 7.11 15.53 15.97
CA GLU A 185 6.03 15.45 14.98
C GLU A 185 6.49 15.68 13.52
N ALA A 186 7.75 16.09 13.31
CA ALA A 186 8.38 16.11 12.00
C ALA A 186 8.71 14.72 11.45
N PHE A 187 8.78 13.69 12.31
CA PHE A 187 9.19 12.32 11.98
C PHE A 187 8.11 11.29 12.34
N PRO A 188 6.87 11.41 11.83
CA PRO A 188 5.85 10.38 12.04
C PRO A 188 6.31 9.06 11.43
N ILE A 189 6.15 7.95 12.16
CA ILE A 189 6.45 6.61 11.62
C ILE A 189 5.21 5.94 11.02
N GLU A 190 4.03 6.49 11.29
CA GLU A 190 2.77 5.93 10.81
C GLU A 190 2.66 6.13 9.28
N PHE A 191 2.72 5.03 8.52
CA PHE A 191 2.59 4.98 7.05
C PHE A 191 1.57 5.99 6.48
N LYS A 192 0.38 6.06 7.09
CA LYS A 192 -0.74 6.99 6.82
C LYS A 192 -0.42 8.50 6.84
N LYS A 193 0.80 8.90 7.19
CA LYS A 193 1.30 10.29 7.21
C LYS A 193 2.15 10.67 6.00
N TRP A 194 2.42 9.71 5.11
CA TRP A 194 3.35 9.86 3.98
C TRP A 194 2.73 9.53 2.62
N ILE A 195 1.46 9.16 2.62
CA ILE A 195 0.72 8.70 1.46
C ILE A 195 -0.54 9.54 1.24
N ASP A 196 -0.98 9.57 -0.01
CA ASP A 196 -2.26 10.11 -0.44
C ASP A 196 -3.44 9.41 0.28
N SER A 197 -4.42 10.20 0.73
CA SER A 197 -5.64 9.73 1.39
C SER A 197 -6.82 9.51 0.43
N ASP A 198 -6.85 10.15 -0.75
CA ASP A 198 -7.83 9.84 -1.78
C ASP A 198 -7.37 8.62 -2.58
N LEU A 199 -7.48 7.44 -1.96
CA LEU A 199 -7.07 6.22 -2.63
C LEU A 199 -7.88 5.97 -3.92
N LEU A 200 -9.16 6.39 -3.98
CA LEU A 200 -10.09 6.01 -5.03
C LEU A 200 -10.16 6.99 -6.22
N GLU A 201 -9.63 8.21 -6.08
CA GLU A 201 -9.81 9.31 -7.03
C GLU A 201 -11.32 9.52 -7.32
N LEU A 202 -12.10 9.56 -6.23
CA LEU A 202 -13.55 9.41 -6.21
C LEU A 202 -14.25 10.48 -5.37
N ASN A 203 -14.57 11.60 -6.02
CA ASN A 203 -15.50 12.60 -5.54
C ASN A 203 -16.82 11.97 -5.00
N PRO A 204 -17.17 12.13 -3.70
CA PRO A 204 -18.41 11.63 -3.10
C PRO A 204 -19.68 12.12 -3.78
N PHE A 205 -19.63 13.28 -4.45
CA PHE A 205 -20.77 13.81 -5.19
C PHE A 205 -21.02 13.09 -6.51
N ASP A 206 -20.07 12.33 -7.07
CA ASP A 206 -20.28 11.57 -8.31
C ASP A 206 -20.87 10.16 -8.10
N VAL A 207 -20.96 9.70 -6.85
CA VAL A 207 -21.64 8.46 -6.46
C VAL A 207 -23.15 8.57 -6.71
N ALA A 208 -23.67 7.73 -7.61
CA ALA A 208 -25.09 7.64 -7.93
C ALA A 208 -25.79 6.49 -7.20
N GLN A 209 -25.13 5.35 -7.03
CA GLN A 209 -25.70 4.15 -6.39
C GLN A 209 -24.64 3.41 -5.56
N MET A 210 -25.05 2.82 -4.43
CA MET A 210 -24.25 1.90 -3.64
C MET A 210 -25.01 0.58 -3.44
N THR A 211 -24.34 -0.55 -3.71
CA THR A 211 -24.82 -1.89 -3.40
C THR A 211 -24.00 -2.49 -2.27
N PHE A 212 -24.62 -2.72 -1.12
CA PHE A 212 -24.05 -3.41 0.03
C PHE A 212 -24.42 -4.90 -0.04
N ALA A 213 -23.44 -5.79 -0.12
CA ALA A 213 -23.64 -7.22 -0.02
C ALA A 213 -22.98 -7.75 1.27
N ASP A 214 -23.80 -7.84 2.31
CA ASP A 214 -23.45 -8.28 3.66
C ASP A 214 -23.48 -9.80 3.70
N TYR A 215 -22.29 -10.42 3.72
CA TYR A 215 -22.08 -11.85 3.82
C TYR A 215 -20.76 -12.13 4.52
N SER A 216 -20.67 -13.27 5.20
CA SER A 216 -19.39 -13.88 5.53
C SER A 216 -19.10 -15.05 4.58
N ALA A 217 -17.84 -15.30 4.27
CA ALA A 217 -17.41 -16.43 3.47
C ALA A 217 -16.15 -17.08 4.05
N ALA A 218 -16.05 -18.40 3.97
CA ALA A 218 -14.92 -19.16 4.50
C ALA A 218 -14.51 -20.31 3.59
N LEU A 219 -13.21 -20.56 3.50
CA LEU A 219 -12.65 -21.74 2.84
C LEU A 219 -12.77 -22.96 3.79
N LEU A 220 -13.69 -23.88 3.47
CA LEU A 220 -13.84 -25.13 4.20
C LEU A 220 -13.21 -26.30 3.44
N GLN A 221 -12.31 -27.03 4.08
CA GLN A 221 -11.83 -28.31 3.57
C GLN A 221 -12.84 -29.42 3.90
N GLY A 222 -13.34 -30.10 2.86
CA GLY A 222 -14.16 -31.30 3.00
C GLY A 222 -13.33 -32.52 3.39
N ALA A 223 -13.97 -33.52 4.00
CA ALA A 223 -13.33 -34.75 4.49
C ALA A 223 -12.68 -35.62 3.39
N ALA A 224 -12.90 -35.30 2.10
CA ALA A 224 -12.25 -35.95 0.96
C ALA A 224 -11.10 -35.11 0.36
N GLY A 225 -10.64 -34.06 1.05
CA GLY A 225 -9.60 -33.14 0.59
C GLY A 225 -10.08 -32.09 -0.41
N ASN A 226 -11.38 -32.06 -0.74
CA ASN A 226 -11.98 -31.06 -1.61
C ASN A 226 -12.26 -29.76 -0.84
N ALA A 227 -11.62 -28.66 -1.22
CA ALA A 227 -11.95 -27.35 -0.69
C ALA A 227 -13.25 -26.81 -1.32
N ARG A 228 -14.04 -26.07 -0.53
CA ARG A 228 -15.22 -25.32 -0.98
C ARG A 228 -15.31 -23.99 -0.26
N ILE A 229 -15.85 -22.97 -0.90
CA ILE A 229 -16.27 -21.76 -0.18
C ILE A 229 -17.66 -22.02 0.42
N ASP A 230 -17.81 -21.73 1.70
CA ASP A 230 -19.09 -21.63 2.40
C ASP A 230 -19.38 -20.13 2.54
N ARG A 231 -20.48 -19.64 1.95
CA ARG A 231 -20.89 -18.22 1.99
C ARG A 231 -22.26 -18.11 2.66
N ALA A 232 -22.37 -17.23 3.65
CA ALA A 232 -23.55 -17.02 4.46
C ALA A 232 -24.06 -15.58 4.30
N ASP A 233 -24.89 -15.35 3.27
CA ASP A 233 -25.50 -14.04 3.02
C ASP A 233 -26.44 -13.60 4.16
N GLN A 234 -26.28 -12.35 4.60
CA GLN A 234 -27.09 -11.69 5.64
C GLN A 234 -28.01 -10.62 5.04
N MET A 235 -27.55 -9.89 4.03
CA MET A 235 -28.33 -8.88 3.30
C MET A 235 -27.71 -8.59 1.93
N GLU A 236 -28.54 -8.28 0.94
CA GLU A 236 -28.13 -7.48 -0.22
C GLU A 236 -29.06 -6.27 -0.31
N ALA A 237 -28.50 -5.07 -0.40
CA ALA A 237 -29.27 -3.83 -0.50
C ALA A 237 -28.66 -2.88 -1.53
N VAL A 238 -29.51 -2.31 -2.37
CA VAL A 238 -29.16 -1.35 -3.41
C VAL A 238 -29.84 -0.03 -3.09
N VAL A 239 -29.06 1.02 -2.88
CA VAL A 239 -29.55 2.37 -2.61
C VAL A 239 -29.03 3.35 -3.66
N ASP A 240 -29.87 4.28 -4.07
CA ASP A 240 -29.54 5.34 -5.01
C ASP A 240 -29.55 6.70 -4.29
N TYR A 241 -28.79 7.66 -4.81
CA TYR A 241 -28.73 9.03 -4.32
C TYR A 241 -29.21 10.01 -5.40
N SER A 242 -30.19 10.85 -5.06
CA SER A 242 -30.62 11.98 -5.89
C SER A 242 -29.95 13.26 -5.39
N ASP A 243 -29.09 13.87 -6.21
CA ASP A 243 -28.58 15.22 -5.97
C ASP A 243 -29.71 16.25 -5.89
N ILE A 244 -30.71 16.10 -6.76
CA ILE A 244 -31.79 17.06 -6.99
C ILE A 244 -32.71 17.12 -5.76
N ASP A 245 -32.98 15.97 -5.15
CA ASP A 245 -33.78 15.86 -3.92
C ASP A 245 -32.90 15.90 -2.65
N ASN A 246 -31.57 15.89 -2.81
CA ASN A 246 -30.56 15.69 -1.76
C ASN A 246 -30.91 14.50 -0.83
N LYS A 247 -31.14 13.31 -1.43
CA LYS A 247 -31.82 12.21 -0.73
C LYS A 247 -31.44 10.81 -1.21
N TRP A 248 -31.39 9.89 -0.25
CA TRP A 248 -31.25 8.44 -0.49
C TRP A 248 -32.60 7.72 -0.71
N THR A 249 -32.61 6.73 -1.60
CA THR A 249 -33.73 5.82 -1.85
C THR A 249 -33.27 4.36 -1.80
N LEU A 250 -34.20 3.43 -1.51
CA LEU A 250 -33.93 1.99 -1.46
C LEU A 250 -34.59 1.30 -2.67
N SER A 251 -33.78 0.94 -3.67
CA SER A 251 -34.24 0.36 -4.94
C SER A 251 -34.25 -1.17 -4.92
N SER A 252 -33.39 -1.81 -4.12
CA SER A 252 -33.48 -3.24 -3.84
C SER A 252 -33.11 -3.57 -2.41
N TYR A 253 -33.77 -4.59 -1.85
CA TYR A 253 -33.50 -5.11 -0.52
C TYR A 253 -33.84 -6.60 -0.51
N LYS A 254 -32.88 -7.42 -0.10
CA LYS A 254 -33.01 -8.88 -0.05
C LYS A 254 -32.45 -9.39 1.27
N LEU A 255 -33.08 -10.43 1.81
CA LEU A 255 -32.70 -11.07 3.06
C LEU A 255 -32.65 -12.59 2.90
N PRO A 256 -31.84 -13.31 3.69
CA PRO A 256 -31.75 -14.76 3.62
C PRO A 256 -33.07 -15.41 4.04
N VAL A 257 -33.67 -16.18 3.15
CA VAL A 257 -34.83 -17.05 3.39
C VAL A 257 -34.45 -18.44 2.90
N GLY A 258 -34.40 -19.43 3.81
CA GLY A 258 -34.01 -20.80 3.45
C GLY A 258 -32.58 -20.95 2.90
N GLY A 259 -31.67 -20.02 3.23
CA GLY A 259 -30.30 -20.01 2.71
C GLY A 259 -30.14 -19.38 1.32
N ARG A 260 -31.10 -18.57 0.87
CA ARG A 260 -31.03 -17.78 -0.37
C ARG A 260 -31.49 -16.35 -0.12
N LEU A 261 -30.88 -15.36 -0.77
CA LEU A 261 -31.35 -13.98 -0.73
C LEU A 261 -32.64 -13.83 -1.53
N GLU A 262 -33.75 -13.53 -0.85
CA GLU A 262 -35.08 -13.31 -1.44
C GLU A 262 -35.54 -11.86 -1.20
N PRO A 263 -36.34 -11.25 -2.10
CA PRO A 263 -36.78 -9.86 -1.96
C PRO A 263 -37.55 -9.57 -0.67
N ALA A 264 -37.19 -8.47 -0.02
CA ALA A 264 -37.75 -8.00 1.25
C ALA A 264 -38.22 -6.54 1.15
N GLN A 265 -39.13 -6.16 2.04
CA GLN A 265 -39.58 -4.77 2.21
C GLN A 265 -39.19 -4.25 3.60
N LEU A 266 -39.10 -2.93 3.77
CA LEU A 266 -38.97 -2.31 5.09
C LEU A 266 -40.21 -2.61 5.96
N GLY A 267 -39.98 -2.86 7.25
CA GLY A 267 -41.02 -3.10 8.24
C GLY A 267 -41.79 -1.82 8.64
N PRO A 268 -42.88 -1.93 9.42
CA PRO A 268 -43.70 -0.78 9.82
C PRO A 268 -42.91 0.24 10.64
N GLY A 269 -42.57 1.37 10.02
CA GLY A 269 -41.78 2.45 10.63
C GLY A 269 -40.27 2.35 10.44
N GLU A 270 -39.75 1.26 9.86
CA GLU A 270 -38.36 1.16 9.41
C GLU A 270 -38.09 2.20 8.30
N LYS A 271 -36.89 2.80 8.28
CA LYS A 271 -36.43 3.75 7.25
C LYS A 271 -34.95 3.53 6.93
N LEU A 272 -34.45 4.06 5.82
CA LEU A 272 -33.01 4.19 5.61
C LEU A 272 -32.39 5.12 6.66
N ASN A 273 -31.23 4.74 7.19
CA ASN A 273 -30.39 5.64 7.97
C ASN A 273 -29.57 6.51 6.99
N GLU A 274 -30.15 7.64 6.59
CA GLU A 274 -29.55 8.57 5.62
C GLU A 274 -28.22 9.17 6.15
N THR A 275 -28.02 9.21 7.47
CA THR A 275 -26.74 9.62 8.11
C THR A 275 -25.65 8.60 7.84
N ALA A 276 -25.89 7.31 8.12
CA ALA A 276 -24.93 6.23 7.92
C ALA A 276 -24.56 6.07 6.44
N LEU A 277 -25.54 6.20 5.54
CA LEU A 277 -25.31 6.21 4.09
C LEU A 277 -24.44 7.39 3.64
N THR A 278 -24.69 8.58 4.18
CA THR A 278 -23.89 9.77 3.86
C THR A 278 -22.47 9.63 4.41
N THR A 279 -22.29 9.11 5.63
CA THR A 279 -20.97 8.78 6.21
C THR A 279 -20.23 7.71 5.39
N ALA A 280 -20.92 6.65 4.96
CA ALA A 280 -20.33 5.62 4.11
C ALA A 280 -19.79 6.22 2.82
N ARG A 281 -20.58 7.09 2.16
CA ARG A 281 -20.22 7.79 0.92
C ARG A 281 -19.04 8.75 1.09
N THR A 282 -18.97 9.54 2.16
CA THR A 282 -17.85 10.47 2.37
C THR A 282 -16.58 9.78 2.84
N THR A 283 -16.67 8.60 3.48
CA THR A 283 -15.48 7.81 3.88
C THR A 283 -14.75 7.17 2.68
N LEU A 284 -15.32 7.24 1.47
CA LEU A 284 -14.68 6.75 0.24
C LEU A 284 -13.53 7.66 -0.26
N ASP A 285 -13.62 8.95 0.07
CA ASP A 285 -12.73 10.06 -0.34
C ASP A 285 -11.65 10.30 0.72
N GLU A 286 -12.00 10.17 2.01
CA GLU A 286 -11.05 10.19 3.14
C GLU A 286 -10.64 8.77 3.60
N MET A 287 -10.27 7.89 2.67
CA MET A 287 -9.98 6.48 3.02
C MET A 287 -8.56 6.30 3.57
N GLN A 288 -8.48 5.99 4.86
CA GLN A 288 -7.23 5.84 5.60
C GLN A 288 -6.69 4.42 5.48
N LEU A 289 -5.59 4.26 4.76
CA LEU A 289 -4.75 3.08 4.84
C LEU A 289 -3.92 3.11 6.13
N VAL A 290 -3.64 1.94 6.71
CA VAL A 290 -2.65 1.77 7.79
C VAL A 290 -1.38 1.05 7.32
N ASP A 291 -1.48 0.27 6.25
CA ASP A 291 -0.47 -0.66 5.76
C ASP A 291 -0.85 -1.09 4.32
N VAL A 292 0.11 -1.52 3.50
CA VAL A 292 -0.09 -2.04 2.13
C VAL A 292 0.86 -3.21 1.86
N VAL A 293 0.33 -4.30 1.29
CA VAL A 293 1.13 -5.51 0.99
C VAL A 293 1.17 -5.74 -0.51
N LYS A 294 2.37 -5.72 -1.10
CA LYS A 294 2.57 -5.91 -2.54
C LYS A 294 2.10 -7.29 -3.00
N LYS A 295 1.30 -7.36 -4.07
CA LYS A 295 0.88 -8.62 -4.69
C LYS A 295 2.05 -9.24 -5.48
N PRO A 296 2.12 -10.58 -5.62
CA PRO A 296 3.04 -11.21 -6.57
C PRO A 296 2.82 -10.68 -7.98
N ALA A 297 3.89 -10.38 -8.72
CA ALA A 297 3.82 -9.68 -10.02
C ALA A 297 2.87 -10.37 -11.03
N GLY A 298 2.97 -11.70 -11.18
CA GLY A 298 2.09 -12.46 -12.07
C GLY A 298 0.60 -12.43 -11.67
N LEU A 299 0.28 -12.28 -10.38
CA LEU A 299 -1.11 -12.06 -9.94
C LEU A 299 -1.57 -10.65 -10.30
N ALA A 300 -0.72 -9.64 -10.06
CA ALA A 300 -1.04 -8.25 -10.36
C ALA A 300 -1.27 -8.00 -11.85
N GLU A 301 -0.42 -8.54 -12.73
CA GLU A 301 -0.57 -8.42 -14.19
C GLU A 301 -1.91 -9.00 -14.69
N ASN A 302 -2.32 -10.17 -14.20
CA ASN A 302 -3.62 -10.76 -14.54
C ASN A 302 -4.79 -9.86 -14.10
N LEU A 303 -4.73 -9.31 -12.89
CA LEU A 303 -5.79 -8.45 -12.35
C LEU A 303 -5.95 -7.12 -13.11
N LYS A 304 -4.89 -6.59 -13.74
CA LYS A 304 -4.94 -5.33 -14.53
C LYS A 304 -5.79 -5.42 -15.81
N VAL A 305 -5.97 -6.61 -16.38
CA VAL A 305 -6.61 -6.78 -17.70
C VAL A 305 -8.14 -6.78 -17.62
N ASP A 306 -8.71 -7.69 -16.82
CA ASP A 306 -10.16 -7.86 -16.68
C ASP A 306 -10.60 -8.38 -15.29
N GLY A 307 -9.70 -8.31 -14.31
CA GLY A 307 -9.93 -8.82 -12.96
C GLY A 307 -9.94 -10.35 -12.84
N GLN A 308 -9.59 -11.10 -13.89
CA GLN A 308 -9.32 -12.54 -13.77
C GLN A 308 -8.06 -12.81 -12.95
N PHE A 309 -8.01 -14.02 -12.41
CA PHE A 309 -6.91 -14.57 -11.64
C PHE A 309 -6.68 -16.01 -12.12
N ASN A 310 -5.41 -16.41 -12.20
CA ASN A 310 -5.03 -17.80 -12.46
C ASN A 310 -4.87 -18.55 -11.10
N ASN A 311 -4.24 -19.72 -11.10
CA ASN A 311 -3.93 -20.46 -9.87
C ASN A 311 -2.67 -19.94 -9.14
N GLU A 312 -2.03 -18.87 -9.63
CA GLU A 312 -0.76 -18.34 -9.14
C GLU A 312 -1.02 -17.11 -8.25
N GLY A 313 -0.43 -17.08 -7.06
CA GLY A 313 -0.79 -16.08 -6.04
C GLY A 313 -2.18 -16.27 -5.42
N LEU A 314 -2.94 -17.29 -5.84
CA LEU A 314 -4.25 -17.68 -5.27
C LEU A 314 -4.15 -18.10 -3.79
N ASP A 315 -2.98 -18.56 -3.37
CA ASP A 315 -2.59 -18.75 -1.97
C ASP A 315 -2.52 -17.41 -1.20
N THR A 316 -1.91 -16.37 -1.78
CA THR A 316 -1.85 -15.04 -1.16
C THR A 316 -3.22 -14.37 -1.09
N LEU A 317 -4.07 -14.58 -2.10
CA LEU A 317 -5.47 -14.15 -2.11
C LEU A 317 -6.21 -14.78 -0.92
N ILE A 318 -6.19 -16.11 -0.81
CA ILE A 318 -6.85 -16.85 0.27
C ILE A 318 -6.28 -16.47 1.65
N LEU A 319 -4.96 -16.30 1.78
CA LEU A 319 -4.30 -15.91 3.03
C LEU A 319 -4.80 -14.57 3.58
N ASN A 320 -5.12 -13.63 2.67
CA ASN A 320 -5.60 -12.28 2.95
C ASN A 320 -7.13 -12.15 2.89
N GLY A 321 -7.86 -13.27 2.75
CA GLY A 321 -9.33 -13.30 2.80
C GLY A 321 -10.03 -12.96 1.48
N PHE A 322 -9.35 -13.10 0.34
CA PHE A 322 -9.95 -12.98 -1.00
C PHE A 322 -10.17 -14.38 -1.58
N LEU A 323 -11.44 -14.75 -1.75
CA LEU A 323 -11.84 -16.14 -1.99
C LEU A 323 -12.38 -16.33 -3.42
N PRO A 324 -11.95 -17.38 -4.14
CA PRO A 324 -12.51 -17.72 -5.45
C PRO A 324 -13.92 -18.32 -5.33
N TYR A 325 -14.92 -17.64 -5.91
CA TYR A 325 -16.34 -17.99 -5.81
C TYR A 325 -17.05 -18.03 -7.18
N GLY A 326 -18.16 -18.76 -7.25
CA GLY A 326 -18.85 -19.07 -8.51
C GLY A 326 -18.16 -20.18 -9.31
N THR A 327 -18.71 -20.51 -10.48
CA THR A 327 -18.27 -21.67 -11.29
C THR A 327 -17.97 -21.37 -12.75
N ASN A 328 -18.48 -20.27 -13.34
CA ASN A 328 -18.04 -19.73 -14.63
C ASN A 328 -18.72 -18.36 -14.93
N PRO A 329 -17.95 -17.27 -15.14
CA PRO A 329 -16.56 -17.10 -14.72
C PRO A 329 -16.47 -17.23 -13.19
N MET A 330 -15.30 -17.66 -12.70
CA MET A 330 -14.97 -17.57 -11.28
C MET A 330 -14.68 -16.10 -10.96
N ARG A 331 -15.09 -15.61 -9.78
CA ARG A 331 -14.86 -14.24 -9.33
C ARG A 331 -14.26 -14.25 -7.93
N LEU A 332 -13.48 -13.21 -7.60
CA LEU A 332 -13.04 -12.99 -6.24
C LEU A 332 -14.18 -12.35 -5.43
N ILE A 333 -14.32 -12.80 -4.19
CA ILE A 333 -15.16 -12.19 -3.15
C ILE A 333 -14.29 -11.92 -1.91
N GLY A 334 -14.70 -10.97 -1.07
CA GLY A 334 -14.15 -10.86 0.28
C GLY A 334 -14.60 -12.04 1.16
N ASP A 335 -13.89 -12.28 2.27
CA ASP A 335 -14.39 -13.17 3.34
C ASP A 335 -15.47 -12.49 4.21
N SER A 336 -15.63 -11.17 4.08
CA SER A 336 -16.48 -10.32 4.91
C SER A 336 -17.25 -9.27 4.08
N GLY A 337 -17.79 -9.68 2.94
CA GLY A 337 -18.69 -8.86 2.13
C GLY A 337 -18.00 -8.00 1.06
N GLU A 338 -18.83 -7.26 0.33
CA GLU A 338 -18.39 -6.28 -0.67
C GLU A 338 -19.33 -5.08 -0.76
N VAL A 339 -18.79 -3.93 -1.16
CA VAL A 339 -19.57 -2.77 -1.60
C VAL A 339 -19.27 -2.48 -3.06
N ASN A 340 -20.30 -2.32 -3.87
CA ASN A 340 -20.17 -1.84 -5.26
C ASN A 340 -20.69 -0.40 -5.30
N ILE A 341 -19.84 0.55 -5.72
CA ILE A 341 -20.14 1.97 -5.88
C ILE A 341 -20.21 2.27 -7.38
N HIS A 342 -21.32 2.86 -7.82
CA HIS A 342 -21.55 3.23 -9.22
C HIS A 342 -21.57 4.75 -9.35
N THR A 343 -20.87 5.29 -10.34
CA THR A 343 -20.65 6.73 -10.52
C THR A 343 -21.20 7.29 -11.83
N LYS A 344 -21.42 8.60 -11.87
CA LYS A 344 -22.04 9.33 -13.01
C LYS A 344 -21.18 9.33 -14.27
N ASP A 345 -19.85 9.27 -14.11
CA ASP A 345 -18.86 9.05 -15.19
C ASP A 345 -18.88 7.60 -15.75
N ALA A 346 -19.81 6.75 -15.29
CA ALA A 346 -20.00 5.35 -15.69
C ALA A 346 -18.85 4.40 -15.31
N VAL A 347 -18.23 4.66 -14.16
CA VAL A 347 -17.29 3.75 -13.50
C VAL A 347 -18.02 2.99 -12.38
N LYS A 348 -17.58 1.76 -12.09
CA LYS A 348 -18.01 0.99 -10.93
C LYS A 348 -16.81 0.50 -10.13
N TYR A 349 -16.69 0.99 -8.90
CA TYR A 349 -15.70 0.53 -7.94
C TYR A 349 -16.30 -0.63 -7.13
N ARG A 350 -15.56 -1.74 -7.02
CA ARG A 350 -15.88 -2.91 -6.22
C ARG A 350 -14.87 -2.98 -5.09
N LEU A 351 -15.31 -2.72 -3.87
CA LEU A 351 -14.53 -2.86 -2.64
C LEU A 351 -14.80 -4.25 -2.06
N LEU A 352 -13.79 -5.12 -2.09
CA LEU A 352 -13.86 -6.46 -1.48
C LEU A 352 -13.22 -6.39 -0.09
N PHE A 353 -13.96 -6.79 0.94
CA PHE A 353 -13.44 -6.80 2.31
C PHE A 353 -12.96 -8.19 2.69
N GLY A 354 -11.64 -8.32 2.75
CA GLY A 354 -10.95 -9.53 3.16
C GLY A 354 -10.74 -9.58 4.66
N LYS A 355 -9.69 -10.33 5.01
CA LYS A 355 -9.45 -10.88 6.34
C LYS A 355 -9.21 -9.81 7.40
N GLU A 356 -9.79 -10.06 8.56
CA GLU A 356 -9.54 -9.30 9.78
C GLU A 356 -8.20 -9.73 10.42
N GLN A 357 -7.39 -8.76 10.82
CA GLN A 357 -6.10 -8.94 11.47
C GLN A 357 -6.04 -8.10 12.76
N ASP A 358 -5.38 -8.65 13.77
CA ASP A 358 -4.98 -7.89 14.96
C ASP A 358 -3.81 -6.96 14.62
N GLY A 359 -3.99 -5.65 14.84
CA GLY A 359 -2.99 -4.60 14.66
C GLY A 359 -2.40 -4.09 15.97
N GLY A 360 -2.63 -4.76 17.10
CA GLY A 360 -2.07 -4.38 18.40
C GLY A 360 -2.57 -3.02 18.86
N ALA A 361 -1.66 -2.05 19.03
CA ALA A 361 -1.97 -0.71 19.54
C ALA A 361 -2.89 0.12 18.61
N ASP A 362 -2.77 -0.02 17.28
CA ASP A 362 -3.71 0.57 16.31
C ASP A 362 -5.07 -0.18 16.26
N GLY A 363 -5.22 -1.27 17.04
CA GLY A 363 -6.43 -2.07 17.13
C GLY A 363 -6.66 -2.95 15.90
N THR A 364 -7.91 -3.38 15.70
CA THR A 364 -8.25 -4.30 14.62
C THR A 364 -8.16 -3.62 13.25
N ARG A 365 -7.46 -4.26 12.31
CA ARG A 365 -7.31 -3.83 10.91
C ARG A 365 -7.78 -4.91 9.94
N ARG A 366 -7.98 -4.58 8.67
CA ARG A 366 -8.66 -5.45 7.70
C ARG A 366 -8.13 -5.27 6.29
N PHE A 367 -7.95 -6.37 5.55
CA PHE A 367 -7.56 -6.32 4.15
C PHE A 367 -8.70 -5.81 3.26
N LEU A 368 -8.33 -4.97 2.30
CA LEU A 368 -9.18 -4.43 1.24
C LEU A 368 -8.53 -4.74 -0.11
N MET A 369 -9.33 -5.15 -1.09
CA MET A 369 -8.94 -5.15 -2.49
C MET A 369 -9.97 -4.37 -3.29
N ILE A 370 -9.48 -3.56 -4.24
CA ILE A 370 -10.29 -2.70 -5.08
C ILE A 370 -10.21 -3.24 -6.51
N GLN A 371 -11.36 -3.34 -7.17
CA GLN A 371 -11.46 -3.63 -8.59
C GLN A 371 -12.35 -2.57 -9.24
N VAL A 372 -11.99 -2.12 -10.44
CA VAL A 372 -12.75 -1.10 -11.17
C VAL A 372 -13.25 -1.69 -12.49
N GLU A 373 -14.55 -1.52 -12.76
CA GLU A 373 -15.23 -2.02 -13.95
C GLU A 373 -15.95 -0.86 -14.67
N LEU A 374 -16.13 -0.97 -15.99
CA LEU A 374 -16.98 -0.05 -16.76
C LEU A 374 -18.46 -0.33 -16.47
N ASP A 375 -19.21 0.66 -15.96
CA ASP A 375 -20.67 0.53 -15.79
C ASP A 375 -21.41 0.84 -17.09
N LYS A 376 -21.64 -0.21 -17.88
CA LYS A 376 -22.41 -0.12 -19.12
C LYS A 376 -23.88 0.26 -18.93
N ALA A 377 -24.44 0.19 -17.72
CA ALA A 377 -25.78 0.72 -17.45
C ALA A 377 -25.74 2.26 -17.31
N ALA A 378 -24.74 2.81 -16.62
CA ALA A 378 -24.55 4.25 -16.43
C ALA A 378 -24.04 4.99 -17.70
N LEU A 379 -23.59 4.28 -18.73
CA LEU A 379 -23.42 4.85 -20.08
C LEU A 379 -24.76 5.17 -20.77
N GLY A 380 -25.85 4.46 -20.43
CA GLY A 380 -27.13 4.54 -21.11
C GLY A 380 -27.08 4.06 -22.57
N THR A 381 -27.98 4.57 -23.40
CA THR A 381 -28.02 4.33 -24.86
C THR A 381 -28.16 5.67 -25.59
N PRO A 382 -27.42 5.92 -26.69
CA PRO A 382 -27.49 7.19 -27.43
C PRO A 382 -28.90 7.42 -28.00
N ASN A 383 -29.41 8.65 -27.89
CA ASN A 383 -30.80 8.99 -28.20
C ASN A 383 -31.02 9.25 -29.70
N MET A 384 -30.85 8.20 -30.51
CA MET A 384 -30.91 8.30 -31.97
C MET A 384 -32.35 8.55 -32.48
N THR A 385 -32.52 9.63 -33.25
CA THR A 385 -33.75 9.92 -33.99
C THR A 385 -33.81 9.08 -35.26
N ALA A 386 -34.93 8.40 -35.51
CA ALA A 386 -35.09 7.59 -36.71
C ALA A 386 -35.00 8.45 -37.99
N VAL A 387 -34.11 8.09 -38.91
CA VAL A 387 -33.88 8.82 -40.16
C VAL A 387 -35.04 8.57 -41.13
N PRO A 388 -35.76 9.60 -41.63
CA PRO A 388 -36.81 9.42 -42.62
C PRO A 388 -36.30 8.83 -43.95
N GLU A 389 -37.15 8.04 -44.61
CA GLU A 389 -36.88 7.57 -45.97
C GLU A 389 -37.18 8.66 -47.01
N LEU A 390 -36.24 8.93 -47.92
CA LEU A 390 -36.50 9.75 -49.11
C LEU A 390 -37.51 9.03 -50.02
N LYS A 391 -38.72 9.57 -50.13
CA LYS A 391 -39.77 9.08 -51.02
C LYS A 391 -40.24 10.20 -51.94
N GLU A 392 -40.03 10.02 -53.23
CA GLU A 392 -40.52 10.94 -54.25
C GLU A 392 -42.03 10.74 -54.47
N GLY A 393 -42.77 11.83 -54.59
CA GLY A 393 -44.22 11.82 -54.78
C GLY A 393 -44.81 13.23 -54.83
N ASP A 394 -46.02 13.34 -55.38
CA ASP A 394 -46.69 14.63 -55.58
C ASP A 394 -46.87 15.39 -54.26
N GLY A 395 -46.25 16.58 -54.17
CA GLY A 395 -46.33 17.48 -53.01
C GLY A 395 -45.19 17.35 -52.00
N VAL A 396 -44.21 16.47 -52.19
CA VAL A 396 -43.02 16.35 -51.31
C VAL A 396 -41.91 17.29 -51.80
N ASP A 397 -41.47 18.23 -50.94
CA ASP A 397 -40.23 18.98 -51.16
C ASP A 397 -39.03 18.09 -50.83
N VAL A 398 -38.51 17.41 -51.86
CA VAL A 398 -37.37 16.49 -51.76
C VAL A 398 -36.11 17.22 -51.26
N LYS A 399 -35.93 18.51 -51.58
CA LYS A 399 -34.78 19.28 -51.10
C LYS A 399 -34.87 19.52 -49.60
N LYS A 400 -36.02 20.00 -49.12
CA LYS A 400 -36.25 20.22 -47.69
C LYS A 400 -36.15 18.92 -46.90
N LEU A 401 -36.71 17.82 -47.43
CA LEU A 401 -36.61 16.50 -46.80
C LEU A 401 -35.15 16.00 -46.74
N ALA A 402 -34.34 16.27 -47.76
CA ALA A 402 -32.90 15.95 -47.74
C ALA A 402 -32.12 16.81 -46.73
N GLU A 403 -32.45 18.10 -46.58
CA GLU A 403 -31.88 18.98 -45.56
C GLU A 403 -32.26 18.51 -44.13
N GLU A 404 -33.50 18.08 -43.92
CA GLU A 404 -33.99 17.50 -42.65
C GLU A 404 -33.31 16.16 -42.32
N ILE A 405 -33.17 15.26 -43.30
CA ILE A 405 -32.44 14.00 -43.17
C ILE A 405 -30.95 14.22 -42.87
N ALA A 406 -30.32 15.24 -43.48
CA ALA A 406 -28.94 15.61 -43.17
C ALA A 406 -28.79 16.13 -41.74
N ALA A 407 -29.74 16.94 -41.26
CA ALA A 407 -29.76 17.42 -39.88
C ALA A 407 -29.97 16.29 -38.85
N ILE A 408 -30.88 15.34 -39.13
CA ILE A 408 -31.13 14.18 -38.26
C ILE A 408 -29.90 13.26 -38.20
N LYS A 409 -29.22 13.01 -39.33
CA LYS A 409 -27.96 12.25 -39.35
C LYS A 409 -26.89 12.95 -38.52
N LEU A 410 -26.64 14.24 -38.76
CA LEU A 410 -25.66 15.03 -38.01
C LEU A 410 -25.97 15.09 -36.50
N ALA A 411 -27.25 15.04 -36.10
CA ALA A 411 -27.63 14.92 -34.70
C ALA A 411 -27.29 13.53 -34.13
N ASN A 412 -27.67 12.46 -34.82
CA ASN A 412 -27.36 11.08 -34.41
C ASN A 412 -25.85 10.80 -34.35
N ASP A 413 -25.08 11.35 -35.30
CA ASP A 413 -23.62 11.23 -35.34
C ASP A 413 -23.00 11.90 -34.10
N ARG A 414 -23.48 13.09 -33.71
CA ARG A 414 -23.07 13.78 -32.48
C ARG A 414 -23.45 13.02 -31.20
N GLU A 415 -24.65 12.47 -31.11
CA GLU A 415 -25.07 11.63 -29.98
C GLU A 415 -24.19 10.38 -29.85
N LEU A 416 -23.82 9.78 -30.98
CA LEU A 416 -22.93 8.62 -31.03
C LEU A 416 -21.48 8.96 -30.66
N ASP A 417 -20.96 10.10 -31.11
CA ASP A 417 -19.62 10.55 -30.76
C ASP A 417 -19.51 10.99 -29.29
N ALA A 418 -20.53 11.67 -28.75
CA ALA A 418 -20.60 11.98 -27.31
C ALA A 418 -20.70 10.71 -26.45
N TYR A 419 -21.47 9.70 -26.88
CA TYR A 419 -21.52 8.39 -26.24
C TYR A 419 -20.14 7.71 -26.24
N ARG A 420 -19.45 7.70 -27.39
CA ARG A 420 -18.08 7.16 -27.52
C ARG A 420 -17.08 7.92 -26.65
N GLU A 421 -17.21 9.24 -26.55
CA GLU A 421 -16.34 10.06 -25.70
C GLU A 421 -16.51 9.66 -24.23
N LYS A 422 -17.76 9.52 -23.75
CA LYS A 422 -18.03 9.00 -22.39
C LYS A 422 -17.49 7.57 -22.18
N GLU A 423 -17.75 6.65 -23.12
CA GLU A 423 -17.27 5.27 -23.04
C GLU A 423 -15.72 5.21 -22.99
N ASN A 424 -15.03 5.99 -23.84
CA ASN A 424 -13.56 6.05 -23.85
C ASN A 424 -12.99 6.72 -22.60
N ALA A 425 -13.60 7.78 -22.07
CA ALA A 425 -13.18 8.42 -20.83
C ALA A 425 -13.31 7.45 -19.63
N ALA A 426 -14.45 6.78 -19.51
CA ALA A 426 -14.68 5.78 -18.47
C ALA A 426 -13.69 4.60 -18.60
N MET A 427 -13.44 4.08 -19.80
CA MET A 427 -12.45 3.00 -20.01
C MET A 427 -11.02 3.42 -19.65
N ARG A 428 -10.62 4.68 -19.88
CA ARG A 428 -9.30 5.19 -19.45
C ARG A 428 -9.19 5.19 -17.93
N LYS A 429 -10.16 5.78 -17.23
CA LYS A 429 -10.19 5.80 -15.75
C LYS A 429 -10.23 4.39 -15.15
N VAL A 430 -10.97 3.45 -15.75
CA VAL A 430 -10.98 2.03 -15.37
C VAL A 430 -9.57 1.41 -15.49
N PHE A 431 -8.85 1.65 -16.58
CA PHE A 431 -7.50 1.12 -16.79
C PHE A 431 -6.46 1.75 -15.83
N GLU A 432 -6.54 3.06 -15.63
CA GLU A 432 -5.69 3.84 -14.73
C GLU A 432 -5.87 3.39 -13.27
N MET A 433 -7.11 3.31 -12.80
CA MET A 433 -7.43 2.84 -11.45
C MET A 433 -7.07 1.37 -11.23
N ASN A 434 -7.35 0.47 -12.18
CA ASN A 434 -6.89 -0.92 -12.06
C ASN A 434 -5.36 -1.02 -12.07
N SER A 435 -4.65 -0.13 -12.76
CA SER A 435 -3.19 -0.05 -12.70
C SER A 435 -2.69 0.41 -11.32
N ARG A 436 -3.34 1.42 -10.70
CA ARG A 436 -3.10 1.89 -9.32
C ARG A 436 -3.34 0.77 -8.28
N PHE A 437 -4.40 -0.02 -8.42
CA PHE A 437 -4.83 -0.99 -7.39
C PHE A 437 -4.31 -2.43 -7.55
N ALA A 438 -3.97 -2.87 -8.77
CA ALA A 438 -3.67 -4.29 -8.99
C ALA A 438 -2.37 -4.76 -8.32
N ASP A 439 -1.39 -3.87 -8.11
CA ASP A 439 -0.11 -4.22 -7.48
C ASP A 439 -0.19 -4.39 -5.94
N TRP A 440 -1.30 -3.98 -5.30
CA TRP A 440 -1.38 -3.84 -3.84
C TRP A 440 -2.59 -4.52 -3.20
N TYR A 441 -2.39 -5.22 -2.09
CA TYR A 441 -3.43 -5.42 -1.08
C TYR A 441 -3.40 -4.22 -0.13
N TYR A 442 -4.56 -3.64 0.14
CA TYR A 442 -4.69 -2.51 1.04
C TYR A 442 -5.07 -2.99 2.44
N VAL A 443 -4.67 -2.26 3.48
CA VAL A 443 -5.10 -2.54 4.85
C VAL A 443 -5.73 -1.27 5.45
N ILE A 444 -6.97 -1.39 5.89
CA ILE A 444 -7.76 -0.30 6.49
C ILE A 444 -8.07 -0.57 7.96
N PRO A 445 -8.29 0.47 8.80
CA PRO A 445 -8.85 0.31 10.14
C PRO A 445 -10.22 -0.37 10.09
N ASN A 446 -10.50 -1.26 11.05
CA ASN A 446 -11.82 -1.91 11.16
C ASN A 446 -12.93 -0.89 11.49
N GLU A 447 -12.59 0.33 11.94
CA GLU A 447 -13.53 1.46 12.03
C GLU A 447 -13.95 2.01 10.67
N GLN A 448 -13.03 2.13 9.70
CA GLN A 448 -13.38 2.56 8.35
C GLN A 448 -14.21 1.50 7.63
N TYR A 449 -13.85 0.22 7.79
CA TYR A 449 -14.69 -0.90 7.34
C TYR A 449 -16.13 -0.77 7.87
N LYS A 450 -16.33 -0.49 9.17
CA LYS A 450 -17.67 -0.32 9.77
C LYS A 450 -18.43 0.93 9.30
N LYS A 451 -17.74 1.94 8.76
CA LYS A 451 -18.37 3.13 8.13
C LYS A 451 -18.80 2.83 6.70
N ILE A 452 -17.97 2.15 5.92
CA ILE A 452 -18.22 1.88 4.49
C ILE A 452 -19.14 0.66 4.31
N MET A 453 -18.89 -0.43 5.04
CA MET A 453 -19.66 -1.68 4.95
C MET A 453 -20.80 -1.70 5.95
N LEU A 454 -21.97 -1.22 5.52
CA LEU A 454 -23.17 -1.13 6.37
C LEU A 454 -23.90 -2.48 6.44
N THR A 455 -23.95 -3.08 7.64
CA THR A 455 -24.85 -4.20 7.91
C THR A 455 -26.31 -3.76 7.95
N GLN A 456 -27.25 -4.72 7.87
CA GLN A 456 -28.70 -4.47 7.96
C GLN A 456 -29.11 -3.49 9.08
N LYS A 457 -28.47 -3.60 10.26
CA LYS A 457 -28.78 -2.79 11.46
C LYS A 457 -28.23 -1.37 11.42
N GLN A 458 -27.28 -1.09 10.53
CA GLN A 458 -26.71 0.25 10.31
C GLN A 458 -27.39 0.94 9.13
N LEU A 459 -27.81 0.17 8.12
CA LEU A 459 -28.53 0.68 6.95
C LEU A 459 -29.97 1.12 7.27
N ILE A 460 -30.63 0.49 8.25
CA ILE A 460 -32.05 0.66 8.53
C ILE A 460 -32.30 1.13 9.96
N ASP A 461 -32.79 2.37 10.09
CA ASP A 461 -33.29 2.92 11.34
C ASP A 461 -34.63 2.27 11.71
N SER A 462 -34.69 1.70 12.92
CA SER A 462 -35.90 1.16 13.53
C SER A 462 -36.37 2.08 14.66
N PRO A 463 -37.67 2.39 14.80
CA PRO A 463 -38.16 3.20 15.90
C PRO A 463 -37.98 2.48 17.24
N ASN A 464 -37.56 3.22 18.28
CA ASN A 464 -37.30 2.69 19.61
C ASN A 464 -38.50 1.87 20.14
N GLY A 465 -38.27 0.58 20.43
CA GLY A 465 -39.30 -0.35 20.89
C GLY A 465 -39.97 -1.19 19.79
N ALA A 466 -39.56 -1.06 18.52
CA ALA A 466 -39.96 -2.01 17.48
C ALA A 466 -39.52 -3.45 17.86
N PRO A 467 -40.37 -4.47 17.66
CA PRO A 467 -39.96 -5.85 17.88
C PRO A 467 -38.89 -6.24 16.85
N ALA A 468 -37.78 -6.81 17.32
CA ALA A 468 -36.72 -7.29 16.44
C ALA A 468 -37.29 -8.27 15.41
N ARG A 469 -37.03 -7.99 14.13
CA ARG A 469 -37.53 -8.76 12.99
C ARG A 469 -37.16 -10.23 13.17
N PRO A 470 -38.12 -11.18 13.16
CA PRO A 470 -37.83 -12.57 13.47
C PRO A 470 -36.86 -13.13 12.44
N ALA A 471 -35.75 -13.70 12.90
CA ALA A 471 -34.75 -14.32 12.03
C ALA A 471 -35.43 -15.40 11.16
N ALA A 472 -35.15 -15.38 9.85
CA ALA A 472 -35.77 -16.30 8.91
C ALA A 472 -35.48 -17.75 9.33
N GLY A 473 -36.54 -18.54 9.48
CA GLY A 473 -36.50 -19.72 10.35
C GLY A 473 -35.56 -20.84 9.89
N GLY A 474 -34.47 -21.04 10.64
CA GLY A 474 -33.73 -22.31 10.63
C GLY A 474 -34.55 -23.40 11.31
N THR A 475 -34.94 -24.44 10.57
CA THR A 475 -35.77 -25.56 11.07
C THR A 475 -34.98 -26.56 11.90
N GLY A 476 -34.56 -26.13 13.10
CA GLY A 476 -33.96 -27.03 14.10
C GLY A 476 -34.97 -28.03 14.66
N ILE A 477 -34.87 -29.30 14.26
CA ILE A 477 -35.66 -30.39 14.86
C ILE A 477 -35.11 -30.68 16.26
N PRO A 478 -35.92 -30.63 17.34
CA PRO A 478 -35.43 -30.81 18.71
C PRO A 478 -35.18 -32.30 19.01
N LEU A 479 -33.90 -32.71 19.05
CA LEU A 479 -33.51 -34.05 19.46
C LEU A 479 -33.61 -34.20 20.99
N MET A 480 -34.77 -34.64 21.46
CA MET A 480 -35.04 -34.93 22.87
C MET A 480 -34.23 -36.14 23.37
N LEU A 481 -33.16 -35.89 24.11
CA LEU A 481 -32.49 -36.91 24.94
C LEU A 481 -32.65 -36.55 26.42
N GLN A 482 -33.30 -37.43 27.21
CA GLN A 482 -33.65 -37.13 28.60
C GLN A 482 -32.48 -37.41 29.55
N GLY A 483 -32.11 -36.40 30.35
CA GLY A 483 -31.20 -36.51 31.48
C GLY A 483 -31.82 -35.91 32.75
N ARG A 484 -31.68 -36.59 33.90
CA ARG A 484 -32.19 -36.10 35.20
C ARG A 484 -31.27 -35.02 35.79
N PRO A 485 -31.82 -34.06 36.57
CA PRO A 485 -31.03 -33.02 37.21
C PRO A 485 -30.25 -33.54 38.44
N PRO A 486 -29.01 -33.05 38.69
CA PRO A 486 -28.33 -33.22 39.97
C PRO A 486 -28.88 -32.25 41.02
N ALA A 487 -28.79 -32.63 42.29
CA ALA A 487 -29.16 -31.78 43.44
C ALA A 487 -27.97 -30.97 43.98
N ALA A 488 -28.25 -30.00 44.86
CA ALA A 488 -27.26 -29.07 45.41
C ALA A 488 -26.15 -29.73 46.25
N GLN A 489 -24.96 -29.11 46.25
CA GLN A 489 -23.79 -29.55 47.00
C GLN A 489 -23.70 -28.89 48.39
N PRO A 490 -23.38 -29.64 49.47
CA PRO A 490 -22.80 -29.10 50.70
C PRO A 490 -21.28 -28.83 50.54
N PRO A 491 -20.66 -27.99 51.39
CA PRO A 491 -19.26 -27.58 51.26
C PRO A 491 -18.26 -28.65 51.74
N VAL A 492 -17.02 -28.57 51.24
CA VAL A 492 -15.88 -29.43 51.63
C VAL A 492 -14.71 -28.60 52.15
N THR A 493 -14.01 -29.13 53.15
CA THR A 493 -12.96 -28.47 53.94
C THR A 493 -11.62 -28.31 53.19
N GLN A 494 -10.83 -27.32 53.57
CA GLN A 494 -9.46 -27.07 53.07
C GLN A 494 -8.43 -28.10 53.58
N GLN A 495 -7.40 -28.39 52.78
CA GLN A 495 -6.04 -28.77 53.23
C GLN A 495 -5.00 -28.54 52.08
N PRO A 496 -3.66 -28.67 52.29
CA PRO A 496 -2.72 -27.57 52.02
C PRO A 496 -1.83 -27.77 50.75
N PRO A 497 -0.95 -26.81 50.37
CA PRO A 497 -0.37 -26.74 49.02
C PRO A 497 0.88 -27.62 48.81
N VAL A 498 1.20 -27.88 47.54
CA VAL A 498 2.40 -28.57 47.08
C VAL A 498 3.38 -27.56 46.47
N GLN A 499 4.68 -27.73 46.73
CA GLN A 499 5.74 -26.81 46.30
C GLN A 499 6.41 -27.22 44.97
N SER A 500 7.17 -26.29 44.41
CA SER A 500 7.98 -26.44 43.20
C SER A 500 9.19 -27.37 43.39
N MET A 501 9.73 -27.89 42.28
CA MET A 501 11.07 -28.46 42.19
C MET A 501 11.78 -28.02 40.91
N GLN A 502 13.08 -27.74 41.03
CA GLN A 502 14.00 -27.41 39.93
C GLN A 502 14.76 -28.66 39.44
N PRO A 503 15.39 -28.62 38.24
CA PRO A 503 16.19 -29.73 37.73
C PRO A 503 17.54 -29.89 38.45
N ALA A 504 18.11 -31.10 38.39
CA ALA A 504 19.42 -31.46 38.95
C ALA A 504 20.29 -32.23 37.94
N ALA A 505 21.60 -32.31 38.19
CA ALA A 505 22.63 -32.56 37.15
C ALA A 505 23.33 -33.94 37.19
N LYS A 506 24.24 -34.14 36.22
CA LYS A 506 25.13 -35.31 36.01
C LYS A 506 25.96 -35.73 37.24
N PRO A 507 26.32 -37.02 37.33
CA PRO A 507 27.69 -37.48 36.98
C PRO A 507 27.78 -38.16 35.58
N ALA A 508 28.90 -38.64 35.03
CA ALA A 508 30.34 -38.61 35.39
C ALA A 508 31.21 -38.60 34.09
N ALA A 509 32.38 -39.27 34.11
CA ALA A 509 33.35 -39.49 33.02
C ALA A 509 33.90 -40.96 33.09
N GLU A 510 34.81 -41.49 32.25
CA GLU A 510 35.71 -40.91 31.20
C GLU A 510 35.48 -41.66 29.84
N GLU A 511 36.40 -42.19 28.98
CA GLU A 511 37.87 -42.31 28.93
C GLU A 511 38.41 -42.47 27.47
N ALA A 512 39.66 -42.00 27.24
CA ALA A 512 40.68 -42.46 26.27
C ALA A 512 40.47 -42.44 24.71
N LYS A 513 41.61 -42.60 24.01
CA LYS A 513 41.96 -42.38 22.57
C LYS A 513 43.19 -43.29 22.22
N PRO A 514 43.75 -43.35 20.98
CA PRO A 514 43.24 -43.26 19.59
C PRO A 514 43.84 -44.39 18.67
N ALA A 515 44.00 -44.12 17.35
CA ALA A 515 44.87 -44.79 16.34
C ALA A 515 44.38 -46.13 15.69
N GLU A 516 44.77 -46.55 14.47
CA GLU A 516 45.26 -45.87 13.22
C GLU A 516 45.25 -46.89 12.04
N ASP A 517 45.39 -46.41 10.79
CA ASP A 517 45.77 -47.10 9.54
C ASP A 517 44.90 -48.21 8.88
N ALA A 518 44.57 -48.02 7.58
CA ALA A 518 44.76 -48.98 6.48
C ALA A 518 44.25 -48.47 5.09
N LYS A 519 45.07 -48.69 4.04
CA LYS A 519 44.81 -48.59 2.58
C LYS A 519 45.63 -49.72 1.90
N PRO A 520 45.55 -50.05 0.57
CA PRO A 520 44.87 -49.41 -0.56
C PRO A 520 44.12 -50.44 -1.48
N MET A 521 44.10 -50.18 -2.82
CA MET A 521 43.56 -51.00 -3.94
C MET A 521 42.02 -50.96 -4.13
N GLU A 522 41.45 -50.90 -5.35
CA GLU A 522 41.98 -50.55 -6.68
C GLU A 522 40.83 -50.10 -7.62
N THR A 523 41.13 -49.40 -8.73
CA THR A 523 40.18 -49.08 -9.82
C THR A 523 40.34 -50.07 -10.97
N PRO A 524 39.26 -50.51 -11.64
CA PRO A 524 38.91 -49.94 -12.97
C PRO A 524 37.36 -49.97 -13.24
N GLU A 525 36.75 -49.50 -14.34
CA GLU A 525 37.14 -48.59 -15.44
C GLU A 525 35.87 -47.92 -16.05
N LYS A 526 36.06 -47.02 -17.02
CA LYS A 526 35.02 -46.47 -17.91
C LYS A 526 35.13 -47.14 -19.30
N PRO A 527 34.08 -47.14 -20.13
CA PRO A 527 34.15 -46.29 -21.34
C PRO A 527 32.81 -45.59 -21.65
N ALA A 528 32.69 -44.36 -22.18
CA ALA A 528 33.43 -43.67 -23.25
C ALA A 528 33.09 -44.27 -24.65
N ALA A 529 32.01 -43.84 -25.31
CA ALA A 529 31.85 -42.57 -26.04
C ALA A 529 32.51 -42.61 -27.43
N GLU A 530 31.71 -42.53 -28.50
CA GLU A 530 32.22 -42.30 -29.86
C GLU A 530 31.20 -41.59 -30.77
N ALA A 531 31.74 -40.65 -31.54
CA ALA A 531 31.27 -39.99 -32.76
C ALA A 531 32.57 -39.60 -33.52
N PRO A 532 32.59 -39.24 -34.83
CA PRO A 532 31.51 -38.69 -35.66
C PRO A 532 31.57 -39.18 -37.14
N LYS A 533 31.13 -38.31 -38.09
CA LYS A 533 31.31 -38.35 -39.58
C LYS A 533 30.32 -39.20 -40.39
N SER A 534 29.99 -38.85 -41.64
CA SER A 534 30.04 -37.56 -42.37
C SER A 534 29.17 -37.65 -43.65
N ASP A 535 29.24 -36.63 -44.52
CA ASP A 535 28.79 -36.61 -45.93
C ASP A 535 27.26 -36.46 -46.15
N ALA A 536 26.75 -35.76 -47.18
CA ALA A 536 27.34 -34.75 -48.07
C ALA A 536 26.24 -33.86 -48.74
N SER A 537 26.71 -32.84 -49.46
CA SER A 537 25.99 -31.85 -50.31
C SER A 537 25.11 -32.44 -51.44
N THR A 538 24.33 -31.65 -52.22
CA THR A 538 24.10 -30.17 -52.22
C THR A 538 22.59 -29.87 -52.36
N GLU A 539 21.96 -28.92 -53.09
CA GLU A 539 22.24 -27.82 -54.07
C GLU A 539 21.06 -26.80 -53.90
N GLU A 540 21.02 -25.52 -54.31
CA GLU A 540 21.85 -24.61 -55.13
C GLU A 540 21.71 -23.16 -54.59
N LYS A 541 22.31 -22.12 -55.21
CA LYS A 541 22.38 -20.72 -54.69
C LYS A 541 21.76 -19.67 -55.70
N PRO A 542 22.17 -18.37 -55.87
CA PRO A 542 21.19 -17.27 -55.95
C PRO A 542 21.35 -16.27 -57.15
N ALA A 543 20.55 -15.19 -57.12
CA ALA A 543 20.86 -13.81 -57.53
C ALA A 543 20.05 -12.88 -56.59
N ASP A 544 20.50 -11.71 -56.09
CA ASP A 544 21.15 -10.52 -56.69
C ASP A 544 20.23 -9.82 -57.74
N ASP A 545 20.11 -8.48 -57.80
CA ASP A 545 21.08 -7.44 -57.43
C ASP A 545 20.45 -6.04 -57.11
N ALA A 546 21.16 -5.22 -56.31
CA ALA A 546 21.23 -3.74 -56.35
C ALA A 546 20.04 -2.80 -55.91
N PRO A 547 20.30 -1.47 -55.66
CA PRO A 547 19.67 -0.77 -54.51
C PRO A 547 19.13 0.68 -54.71
N MET A 548 18.39 1.19 -53.71
CA MET A 548 18.14 2.61 -53.36
C MET A 548 18.01 2.71 -51.81
N THR A 549 18.67 3.57 -51.02
CA THR A 549 18.93 5.04 -50.99
C THR A 549 17.83 5.90 -50.34
N GLU A 550 18.30 6.89 -49.57
CA GLU A 550 17.61 7.99 -48.88
C GLU A 550 16.80 7.68 -47.61
N ALA A 551 17.04 8.51 -46.59
CA ALA A 551 16.29 8.63 -45.36
C ALA A 551 15.99 10.13 -45.12
N PRO A 552 14.79 10.49 -44.65
CA PRO A 552 14.48 11.87 -44.30
C PRO A 552 14.99 12.20 -42.89
N MET A 553 15.64 13.36 -42.74
CA MET A 553 15.74 14.02 -41.44
C MET A 553 14.39 14.65 -41.12
N ILE A 554 14.04 14.78 -39.84
CA ILE A 554 12.94 15.63 -39.38
C ILE A 554 13.55 16.69 -38.46
N GLU A 555 13.29 17.96 -38.76
CA GLU A 555 13.89 19.10 -38.08
C GLU A 555 13.20 19.40 -36.74
N THR A 556 13.99 19.88 -35.78
CA THR A 556 13.48 20.43 -34.52
C THR A 556 12.95 21.85 -34.72
N PRO A 557 11.72 22.19 -34.28
CA PRO A 557 11.27 23.58 -34.25
C PRO A 557 12.04 24.37 -33.18
N SER A 558 12.70 25.46 -33.58
CA SER A 558 13.35 26.37 -32.64
C SER A 558 12.38 27.39 -32.06
N GLU A 559 12.45 27.52 -30.74
CA GLU A 559 11.97 28.58 -29.86
C GLU A 559 11.82 29.98 -30.52
N GLU A 560 10.61 30.52 -30.55
CA GLU A 560 10.30 31.86 -31.06
C GLU A 560 10.26 32.89 -29.91
N THR A 561 11.20 33.85 -29.90
CA THR A 561 11.29 34.90 -28.86
C THR A 561 10.43 36.13 -29.23
N PRO A 562 9.66 36.72 -28.29
CA PRO A 562 8.76 37.85 -28.61
C PRO A 562 9.48 39.13 -29.05
N ALA A 563 8.86 39.88 -29.97
CA ALA A 563 9.33 41.19 -30.41
C ALA A 563 8.76 42.35 -29.56
N GLU A 564 9.58 43.36 -29.27
CA GLU A 564 9.16 44.59 -28.58
C GLU A 564 8.25 45.47 -29.46
N PRO A 565 7.19 46.10 -28.91
CA PRO A 565 6.51 47.19 -29.56
C PRO A 565 7.33 48.49 -29.46
N LYS A 566 7.68 49.10 -30.59
CA LYS A 566 8.27 50.45 -30.60
C LYS A 566 7.23 51.51 -30.28
N SER A 567 7.68 52.53 -29.56
CA SER A 567 6.96 53.80 -29.44
C SER A 567 7.09 54.63 -30.72
N ASP A 568 5.96 55.09 -31.24
CA ASP A 568 5.85 56.36 -31.97
C ASP A 568 4.82 57.24 -31.22
N GLY A 569 4.93 58.55 -31.35
CA GLY A 569 4.09 59.54 -30.67
C GLY A 569 3.81 60.75 -31.57
N ASP A 570 2.97 61.65 -31.06
CA ASP A 570 2.21 62.67 -31.82
C ASP A 570 1.20 62.02 -32.81
N GLU A 571 -0.02 62.53 -33.01
CA GLU A 571 -0.58 63.87 -32.81
C GLU A 571 -1.96 63.84 -32.12
#